data_AF-A0A950SD93-F1
#
_entry.id   AF-A0A950SD93-F1
#
_cell.length_a   1.000
_cell.length_b   1.000
_cell.length_c   1.000
_cell.angle_alpha   90.00
_cell.angle_beta   90.00
_cell.angle_gamma   90.00
#
_symmetry.space_group_name_H-M   'P 1'
#
loop_
_entity.id
_entity.type
_entity.pdbx_description
1 polymer ?
#
loop_
_entity_poly.entity_id
_entity_poly.type
_entity_poly.pdbx_seq_one_letter_code
_entity_poly.pdbx_strand_id
1 'polypeptide(L)'
;MRSGEAIVRVGYPWWLRPFLQRRTIAITLGRRVYIAEGHASDALLRHELVHVRQAGELGVLRFLWRYAAEYLRNRRRGMPHDDAYRAISFEVEAFAAEESQPV
;
A
#
# COMPACT_ATOMS: atom_id res chain seq x y z
N MET A 1 -23.31 -11.05 4.04
CA MET A 1 -21.93 -11.38 4.43
C MET A 1 -21.37 -12.42 3.49
N ARG A 2 -20.35 -12.07 2.68
CA ARG A 2 -19.47 -13.06 2.04
C ARG A 2 -18.04 -12.62 2.33
N SER A 3 -17.36 -13.42 3.13
CA SER A 3 -16.02 -13.21 3.64
C SER A 3 -15.06 -12.92 2.51
N GLY A 4 -14.43 -11.76 2.62
CA GLY A 4 -13.68 -11.16 1.54
C GLY A 4 -12.19 -11.41 1.62
N GLU A 5 -11.73 -12.66 1.56
CA GLU A 5 -10.29 -12.96 1.63
C GLU A 5 -9.47 -12.23 0.56
N ALA A 6 -8.37 -11.63 1.00
CA ALA A 6 -7.36 -11.00 0.16
C ALA A 6 -6.64 -12.07 -0.68
N ILE A 7 -6.49 -11.83 -1.98
CA ILE A 7 -5.75 -12.70 -2.88
C ILE A 7 -4.32 -12.15 -3.00
N VAL A 8 -3.39 -12.75 -2.27
CA VAL A 8 -1.97 -12.43 -2.38
C VAL A 8 -1.38 -13.13 -3.60
N ARG A 9 -0.67 -12.38 -4.43
CA ARG A 9 0.08 -12.87 -5.60
C ARG A 9 1.52 -12.43 -5.46
N VAL A 10 2.44 -13.36 -5.67
CA VAL A 10 3.86 -13.07 -5.72
C VAL A 10 4.22 -12.74 -7.17
N GLY A 11 4.91 -11.62 -7.38
CA GLY A 11 5.34 -11.12 -8.70
C GLY A 11 4.34 -10.17 -9.38
N TYR A 12 4.88 -9.25 -10.19
CA TYR A 12 4.09 -8.23 -10.90
C TYR A 12 3.66 -8.68 -12.30
N PRO A 13 2.40 -8.42 -12.72
CA PRO A 13 2.01 -8.53 -14.11
C PRO A 13 2.89 -7.66 -15.02
N TRP A 14 3.23 -8.17 -16.21
CA TRP A 14 4.18 -7.49 -17.12
C TRP A 14 3.74 -6.07 -17.51
N TRP A 15 2.43 -5.81 -17.60
CA TRP A 15 1.86 -4.49 -17.93
C TRP A 15 1.91 -3.48 -16.77
N LEU A 16 2.13 -3.94 -15.53
CA LEU A 16 2.23 -3.11 -14.32
C LEU A 16 3.67 -2.57 -14.13
N ARG A 17 4.66 -3.30 -14.65
CA ARG A 17 6.09 -2.97 -14.54
C ARG A 17 6.49 -1.54 -14.97
N PRO A 18 6.00 -0.97 -16.09
CA PRO A 18 6.43 0.37 -16.52
C PRO A 18 5.97 1.52 -15.60
N PHE A 19 4.97 1.29 -14.74
CA PHE A 19 4.43 2.31 -13.83
C PHE A 19 4.88 2.15 -12.37
N LEU A 20 5.59 1.07 -12.06
CA LEU A 20 6.13 0.83 -10.72
C LEU A 20 7.48 1.51 -10.59
N GLN A 21 7.64 2.37 -9.57
CA GLN A 21 8.97 2.84 -9.20
C GLN A 21 9.80 1.65 -8.73
N ARG A 22 11.12 1.65 -9.00
CA ARG A 22 12.04 0.55 -8.68
C ARG A 22 12.10 0.14 -7.19
N ARG A 23 11.41 0.86 -6.31
CA ARG A 23 11.29 0.61 -4.86
C ARG A 23 9.89 0.14 -4.43
N THR A 24 8.94 -0.05 -5.33
CA THR A 24 7.62 -0.57 -4.96
C THR A 24 7.76 -2.04 -4.58
N ILE A 25 7.64 -2.34 -3.29
CA ILE A 25 7.80 -3.69 -2.73
C ILE A 25 6.48 -4.45 -2.77
N ALA A 26 5.35 -3.74 -2.72
CA ALA A 26 4.04 -4.31 -3.00
C ALA A 26 3.05 -3.26 -3.52
N ILE A 27 1.99 -3.74 -4.17
CA ILE A 27 0.89 -2.90 -4.65
C ILE A 27 -0.44 -3.59 -4.38
N THR A 28 -1.34 -2.83 -3.75
CA THR A 28 -2.71 -3.26 -3.49
C THR A 28 -3.67 -2.70 -4.54
N LEU A 29 -4.31 -3.61 -5.26
CA LEU A 29 -5.34 -3.33 -6.27
C LEU A 29 -6.65 -4.02 -5.85
N GLY A 30 -7.41 -3.34 -5.00
CA GLY A 30 -8.65 -3.88 -4.42
C GLY A 30 -8.39 -5.06 -3.53
N ARG A 31 -8.81 -6.24 -3.96
CA ARG A 31 -8.62 -7.48 -3.20
C ARG A 31 -7.31 -8.20 -3.52
N ARG A 32 -6.52 -7.67 -4.45
CA ARG A 32 -5.29 -8.31 -4.92
C ARG A 32 -4.09 -7.55 -4.40
N VAL A 33 -3.23 -8.25 -3.67
CA VAL A 33 -1.92 -7.74 -3.25
C VAL A 33 -0.88 -8.39 -4.13
N TYR A 34 -0.06 -7.59 -4.79
CA TYR A 34 1.09 -8.08 -5.53
C TYR A 34 2.34 -7.73 -4.74
N ILE A 35 3.10 -8.74 -4.32
CA ILE A 35 4.34 -8.56 -3.54
C ILE A 35 5.54 -8.93 -4.41
N ALA A 36 6.59 -8.11 -4.36
CA ALA A 36 7.87 -8.40 -4.98
C ALA A 36 8.50 -9.66 -4.35
N GLU A 37 9.05 -10.55 -5.18
CA GLU A 37 9.72 -11.77 -4.72
C GLU A 37 10.87 -11.45 -3.73
N GLY A 38 10.97 -12.24 -2.65
CA GLY A 38 12.07 -12.15 -1.68
C GLY A 38 11.93 -11.06 -0.60
N HIS A 39 10.88 -10.24 -0.63
CA HIS A 39 10.67 -9.16 0.33
C HIS A 39 9.49 -9.37 1.29
N ALA A 40 8.82 -10.53 1.24
CA ALA A 40 7.69 -10.86 2.10
C ALA A 40 8.14 -11.13 3.55
N SER A 41 8.28 -10.07 4.35
CA SER A 41 8.41 -10.17 5.80
C SER A 41 7.03 -10.06 6.46
N ASP A 42 6.88 -10.58 7.68
CA ASP A 42 5.60 -10.49 8.42
C ASP A 42 5.17 -9.04 8.66
N ALA A 43 6.13 -8.14 8.88
CA ALA A 43 5.87 -6.70 9.00
C ALA A 43 5.30 -6.12 7.69
N LEU A 44 5.94 -6.43 6.56
CA LEU A 44 5.45 -5.98 5.25
C LEU A 44 4.07 -6.57 4.93
N LEU A 45 3.82 -7.83 5.30
CA LEU A 45 2.50 -8.44 5.12
C LEU A 45 1.42 -7.70 5.90
N ARG A 46 1.69 -7.30 7.15
CA ARG A 46 0.75 -6.48 7.95
C ARG A 46 0.51 -5.12 7.31
N HIS A 47 1.57 -4.47 6.83
CA HIS A 47 1.48 -3.21 6.09
C HIS A 47 0.54 -3.34 4.88
N GLU A 48 0.76 -4.34 4.03
CA GLU A 48 -0.07 -4.54 2.84
C GLU A 48 -1.52 -4.94 3.15
N LEU A 49 -1.76 -5.68 4.23
CA LEU A 49 -3.12 -6.01 4.67
C LEU A 49 -3.92 -4.77 5.09
N VAL A 50 -3.27 -3.77 5.67
CA VAL A 50 -3.90 -2.47 5.96
C VAL A 50 -4.35 -1.80 4.67
N HIS A 51 -3.52 -1.79 3.63
CA HIS A 51 -3.91 -1.24 2.33
C HIS A 51 -5.06 -2.01 1.68
N VAL A 52 -5.10 -3.34 1.82
CA VAL A 52 -6.25 -4.14 1.34
C VAL A 52 -7.52 -3.72 2.05
N ARG A 53 -7.46 -3.56 3.37
CA ARG A 53 -8.61 -3.13 4.17
C ARG A 53 -9.06 -1.74 3.73
N GLN A 54 -8.14 -0.79 3.65
CA GLN A 54 -8.40 0.59 3.22
C GLN A 54 -9.01 0.65 1.80
N ALA A 55 -8.46 -0.12 0.85
CA ALA A 55 -8.98 -0.22 -0.52
C ALA A 55 -10.35 -0.90 -0.58
N GLY A 56 -10.61 -1.87 0.32
CA GLY A 56 -11.92 -2.52 0.47
C GLY A 56 -12.99 -1.60 1.06
N GLU A 57 -12.61 -0.76 2.04
CA GLU A 57 -13.51 0.19 2.71
C GLU A 57 -13.84 1.41 1.82
N LEU A 58 -12.84 1.98 1.14
CA LEU A 58 -13.00 3.19 0.33
C LEU A 58 -13.36 2.90 -1.14
N GLY A 59 -13.06 1.70 -1.61
CA GLY A 59 -12.98 1.39 -3.04
C GLY A 59 -11.63 1.83 -3.64
N VAL A 60 -11.11 1.01 -4.55
CA VAL A 60 -9.76 1.15 -5.13
C VAL A 60 -9.49 2.54 -5.72
N LEU A 61 -10.40 3.05 -6.54
CA LEU A 61 -10.21 4.33 -7.21
C LEU A 61 -10.14 5.49 -6.22
N ARG A 62 -10.99 5.47 -5.18
CA ARG A 62 -11.03 6.50 -4.15
C ARG A 62 -9.81 6.43 -3.25
N PHE A 63 -9.36 5.22 -2.90
CA PHE A 63 -8.12 5.00 -2.16
C PHE A 63 -6.93 5.59 -2.91
N LEU A 64 -6.73 5.20 -4.18
CA LEU A 64 -5.62 5.69 -5.00
C LEU A 64 -5.67 7.22 -5.20
N TRP A 65 -6.86 7.78 -5.45
CA TRP A 65 -7.01 9.22 -5.62
C TRP A 65 -6.66 9.99 -4.35
N ARG A 66 -7.15 9.54 -3.18
CA ARG A 66 -6.82 10.18 -1.89
C ARG A 66 -5.34 10.05 -1.58
N TYR A 67 -4.77 8.87 -1.77
CA TYR A 67 -3.36 8.61 -1.58
C TYR A 67 -2.50 9.59 -2.40
N ALA A 68 -2.76 9.70 -3.70
CA ALA A 68 -2.03 10.60 -4.58
C ALA A 68 -2.25 12.08 -4.22
N ALA A 69 -3.47 12.46 -3.83
CA ALA A 69 -3.79 13.82 -3.42
C ALA A 69 -3.05 14.24 -2.15
N GLU A 70 -2.96 13.36 -1.15
CA GLU A 70 -2.21 13.62 0.09
C GLU A 70 -0.71 13.72 -0.19
N TYR A 71 -0.16 12.78 -0.97
CA TYR A 71 1.24 12.84 -1.37
C TYR A 71 1.57 14.14 -2.09
N LEU A 72 0.78 14.53 -3.11
CA LEU A 72 1.03 15.75 -3.86
C LEU A 72 0.87 17.00 -2.99
N ARG A 73 -0.12 17.02 -2.08
CA ARG A 73 -0.28 18.11 -1.10
C ARG A 73 0.96 18.23 -0.21
N ASN A 74 1.49 17.11 0.28
CA ASN A 74 2.69 17.07 1.11
C ASN A 74 3.93 17.56 0.33
N ARG A 75 4.11 17.09 -0.91
CA ARG A 75 5.18 17.58 -1.80
C ARG A 75 5.06 19.08 -2.11
N ARG A 76 3.84 19.58 -2.34
CA ARG A 76 3.58 21.02 -2.55
C ARG A 76 3.84 21.88 -1.31
N ARG A 77 3.84 21.29 -0.12
CA ARG A 77 4.27 21.94 1.13
C ARG A 77 5.79 21.96 1.31
N GLY A 78 6.55 21.45 0.34
CA GLY A 78 8.01 21.44 0.38
C GLY A 78 8.60 20.22 1.07
N MET A 79 7.79 19.22 1.45
CA MET A 79 8.31 18.00 2.06
C MET A 79 9.18 17.21 1.06
N PRO A 80 10.34 16.70 1.48
CA PRO A 80 11.11 15.75 0.68
C PRO A 80 10.30 14.47 0.46
N HIS A 81 10.72 13.65 -0.50
CA HIS A 81 9.96 12.48 -0.94
C HIS A 81 9.57 11.54 0.20
N ASP A 82 10.55 11.16 1.02
CA ASP A 82 10.37 10.18 2.10
C ASP A 82 9.42 10.71 3.18
N ASP A 83 9.57 11.97 3.59
CA ASP A 83 8.68 12.60 4.57
C ASP A 83 7.26 12.76 4.01
N ALA A 84 7.14 13.17 2.74
CA ALA A 84 5.86 13.34 2.10
C ALA A 84 5.08 12.02 1.97
N TYR A 85 5.81 10.93 1.73
CA TYR A 85 5.30 9.56 1.68
C TYR A 85 4.86 9.11 3.08
N ARG A 86 5.75 9.17 4.07
CA ARG A 86 5.46 8.73 5.46
C ARG A 86 4.35 9.54 6.12
N ALA A 87 4.12 10.78 5.69
CA ALA A 87 3.05 11.64 6.20
C ALA A 87 1.68 11.42 5.53
N ILE A 88 1.54 10.49 4.58
CA ILE A 88 0.24 10.10 4.04
C ILE A 88 -0.52 9.35 5.13
N SER A 89 -1.79 9.69 5.36
CA SER A 89 -2.60 9.08 6.43
C SER A 89 -2.67 7.56 6.33
N PHE A 90 -2.76 7.03 5.11
CA PHE A 90 -2.76 5.59 4.84
C PHE A 90 -1.45 4.91 5.21
N GLU A 91 -0.31 5.56 4.95
CA GLU A 91 1.03 5.07 5.28
C GLU A 91 1.27 5.09 6.78
N VAL A 92 0.84 6.16 7.47
CA VAL A 92 0.94 6.25 8.93
C VAL A 92 0.26 5.06 9.61
N GLU A 93 -0.95 4.69 9.14
CA GLU A 93 -1.67 3.53 9.65
C GLU A 93 -0.97 2.21 9.31
N ALA A 94 -0.46 2.08 8.08
CA ALA A 94 0.22 0.86 7.64
C ALA A 94 1.55 0.64 8.41
N PHE A 95 2.33 1.69 8.65
CA PHE A 95 3.53 1.63 9.49
C PHE A 95 3.21 1.29 10.95
N ALA A 96 2.10 1.78 11.51
CA ALA A 96 1.69 1.39 12.86
C ALA A 96 1.38 -0.12 12.97
N ALA A 97 0.87 -0.73 11.89
CA ALA A 97 0.63 -2.16 11.84
C ALA A 97 1.92 -3.00 11.73
N GLU A 98 3.01 -2.44 11.19
CA GLU A 98 4.31 -3.12 11.19
C GLU A 98 4.85 -3.36 12.60
N GLU A 99 4.65 -2.41 13.52
CA GLU A 99 5.13 -2.48 14.90
C GLU A 99 4.26 -3.37 15.81
N SER A 100 3.05 -3.70 15.36
CA SER A 100 2.15 -4.59 16.09
C SER A 100 2.72 -6.01 16.09
N GLN A 101 3.17 -6.51 17.25
CA GLN A 101 3.59 -7.90 17.41
C GLN A 101 2.40 -8.85 17.15
N PRO A 102 2.64 -10.07 16.61
CA PRO A 102 1.58 -11.06 16.48
C PRO A 102 0.98 -11.35 17.87
N VAL A 103 -0.34 -11.27 17.96
CA VAL A 103 -1.11 -11.83 19.09
C VAL A 103 -1.10 -13.35 19.05
#